data_AF-A0A9E4E5X4-F1
#
_entry.id   AF-A0A9E4E5X4-F1
#
_cell.length_a   1.000
_cell.length_b   1.000
_cell.length_c   1.000
_cell.angle_alpha   90.00
_cell.angle_beta   90.00
_cell.angle_gamma   90.00
#
_symmetry.space_group_name_H-M   'P 1'
#
loop_
_entity.id
_entity.type
_entity.pdbx_description
1 polymer ?
#
loop_
_entity_poly.entity_id
_entity_poly.type
_entity_poly.pdbx_seq_one_letter_code
_entity_poly.pdbx_strand_id
1 'polypeptide(L)'
;MKRKNAMRFFSLLTVLGIATIFGSQANSETVDNPGGFSMIEMTKLTKDALSTAKEYNGPQTVQALMEAFDEIYNRNHLKTAVIIYRKTDGGTITASILTTSEVNLSHKIDSAGRKRHVSQFTNEEIDAQHQRIGWLKMRLNEGASIKLSGEGKVNLSHIIDSVDGIDARYPRAAWLQLLLDNGITIENFGEYASYLSKRHTLAFLKDNPNLRNVRILDIPPADDWATYQAAYIDKLEMDYAKMRKVAEQVEQSKEKVERAKVLAEQAKVLAEQAKERAEQAKVLAERAKNKLNSQRLENVRKQLENARKQIEHLQETLERLKKSTPPPQSPNQNMKKKPSTIQI
;
A
#
# COMPACT_ATOMS: atom_id res chain seq x y z
N MET A 1 -28.26 -9.61 13.28
CA MET A 1 -27.21 -10.33 12.53
C MET A 1 -26.49 -9.50 11.44
N LYS A 2 -27.15 -8.56 10.72
CA LYS A 2 -26.53 -7.84 9.57
C LYS A 2 -25.30 -6.96 9.88
N ARG A 3 -25.16 -6.38 11.08
CA ARG A 3 -24.00 -5.52 11.44
C ARG A 3 -22.67 -6.27 11.60
N LYS A 4 -22.68 -7.54 12.02
CA LYS A 4 -21.44 -8.32 12.24
C LYS A 4 -20.73 -8.67 10.92
N ASN A 5 -21.47 -8.88 9.83
CA ASN A 5 -20.88 -9.23 8.53
C ASN A 5 -20.27 -8.00 7.82
N ALA A 6 -20.90 -6.82 7.96
CA ALA A 6 -20.35 -5.57 7.43
C ALA A 6 -19.01 -5.21 8.13
N MET A 7 -18.93 -5.37 9.45
CA MET A 7 -17.71 -5.04 10.20
C MET A 7 -16.53 -5.97 9.87
N ARG A 8 -16.79 -7.26 9.57
CA ARG A 8 -15.76 -8.20 9.10
C ARG A 8 -15.25 -7.88 7.69
N PHE A 9 -16.11 -7.36 6.82
CA PHE A 9 -15.74 -6.96 5.46
C PHE A 9 -14.83 -5.70 5.47
N PHE A 10 -15.15 -4.70 6.30
CA PHE A 10 -14.30 -3.53 6.47
C PHE A 10 -12.92 -3.86 7.05
N SER A 11 -12.84 -4.78 8.03
CA SER A 11 -11.56 -5.23 8.59
C SER A 11 -10.66 -5.92 7.56
N LEU A 12 -11.24 -6.64 6.60
CA LEU A 12 -10.49 -7.31 5.52
C LEU A 12 -9.92 -6.29 4.52
N LEU A 13 -10.70 -5.24 4.19
CA LEU A 13 -10.26 -4.16 3.31
C LEU A 13 -9.15 -3.30 3.93
N THR A 14 -9.17 -3.08 5.25
CA THR A 14 -8.11 -2.33 5.94
C THR A 14 -6.78 -3.11 5.95
N VAL A 15 -6.82 -4.43 6.16
CA VAL A 15 -5.62 -5.28 6.09
C VAL A 15 -5.06 -5.34 4.67
N LEU A 16 -5.92 -5.43 3.64
CA LEU A 16 -5.49 -5.42 2.24
C LEU A 16 -4.90 -4.05 1.82
N GLY A 17 -5.49 -2.95 2.28
CA GLY A 17 -5.00 -1.59 1.99
C GLY A 17 -3.61 -1.31 2.56
N ILE A 18 -3.30 -1.85 3.74
CA ILE A 18 -1.96 -1.75 4.34
C ILE A 18 -0.93 -2.54 3.53
N ALA A 19 -1.28 -3.71 2.98
CA ALA A 19 -0.36 -4.50 2.15
C ALA A 19 -0.02 -3.81 0.81
N THR A 20 -0.95 -3.05 0.22
CA THR A 20 -0.71 -2.33 -1.04
C THR A 20 0.12 -1.06 -0.92
N ILE A 21 0.12 -0.38 0.23
CA ILE A 21 0.81 0.91 0.41
C ILE A 21 2.33 0.75 0.67
N PHE A 22 2.76 -0.40 1.21
CA PHE A 22 4.18 -0.68 1.47
C PHE A 22 4.92 -1.42 0.34
N GLY A 23 4.26 -1.71 -0.79
CA GLY A 23 4.86 -2.43 -1.93
C GLY A 23 5.86 -1.62 -2.78
N SER A 24 6.03 -0.32 -2.54
CA SER A 24 6.83 0.57 -3.41
C SER A 24 8.31 0.71 -3.01
N GLN A 25 8.80 -0.07 -2.04
CA GLN A 25 10.23 -0.19 -1.72
C GLN A 25 10.71 -1.64 -1.90
N ALA A 26 10.60 -2.17 -3.12
CA ALA A 26 10.83 -3.60 -3.39
C ALA A 26 12.31 -4.03 -3.54
N ASN A 27 13.30 -3.11 -3.56
CA ASN A 27 14.67 -3.48 -3.95
C ASN A 27 15.75 -3.28 -2.88
N SER A 28 15.41 -3.27 -1.59
CA SER A 28 16.44 -3.39 -0.53
C SER A 28 16.21 -4.64 0.29
N GLU A 29 16.69 -5.78 -0.22
CA GLU A 29 16.82 -6.98 0.61
C GLU A 29 17.88 -6.68 1.66
N THR A 30 17.43 -6.44 2.90
CA THR A 30 18.33 -6.20 4.03
C THR A 30 18.54 -7.56 4.69
N VAL A 31 19.62 -8.24 4.33
CA VAL A 31 19.99 -9.50 4.99
C VAL A 31 20.64 -9.16 6.33
N ASP A 32 19.90 -9.36 7.42
CA ASP A 32 20.43 -9.27 8.79
C ASP A 32 21.30 -10.49 9.07
N ASN A 33 22.60 -10.40 8.77
CA ASN A 33 23.57 -11.42 9.11
C ASN A 33 24.12 -11.17 10.54
N PRO A 34 24.24 -12.20 11.41
CA PRO A 34 24.87 -12.08 12.73
C PRO A 34 26.28 -11.49 12.72
N GLY A 35 26.98 -11.49 11.57
CA GLY A 35 28.26 -10.81 11.38
C GLY A 35 28.20 -9.27 11.22
N GLY A 36 27.01 -8.66 11.20
CA GLY A 36 26.85 -7.20 11.16
C GLY A 36 27.16 -6.52 9.82
N PHE A 37 27.31 -7.26 8.74
CA PHE A 37 27.51 -6.68 7.40
C PHE A 37 26.22 -6.78 6.57
N SER A 38 25.82 -5.65 5.99
CA SER A 38 24.74 -5.57 5.00
C SER A 38 25.28 -4.86 3.76
N MET A 39 25.12 -5.48 2.60
CA MET A 39 25.45 -4.85 1.34
C MET A 39 24.14 -4.50 0.65
N ILE A 40 23.91 -3.22 0.38
CA ILE A 40 22.75 -2.79 -0.40
C ILE A 40 23.30 -2.10 -1.65
N GLU A 41 23.14 -2.77 -2.77
CA GLU A 41 23.42 -2.16 -4.06
C GLU A 41 22.26 -1.25 -4.44
N MET A 42 22.53 0.04 -4.65
CA MET A 42 21.52 1.02 -5.04
C MET A 42 21.82 1.55 -6.44
N THR A 43 21.27 0.88 -7.45
CA THR A 43 21.22 1.45 -8.79
C THR A 43 20.16 2.54 -8.82
N LYS A 44 20.59 3.81 -8.77
CA LYS A 44 19.67 4.94 -8.98
C LYS A 44 19.30 5.01 -10.46
N LEU A 45 18.22 4.31 -10.82
CA LEU A 45 17.59 4.49 -12.11
C LEU A 45 16.94 5.86 -12.18
N THR A 46 17.16 6.58 -13.28
CA THR A 46 16.47 7.84 -13.54
C THR A 46 14.97 7.58 -13.70
N LYS A 47 14.13 8.59 -13.46
CA LYS A 47 12.67 8.46 -13.68
C LYS A 47 12.35 8.04 -15.11
N ASP A 48 13.18 8.44 -16.07
CA ASP A 48 13.07 8.08 -17.49
C ASP A 48 13.46 6.62 -17.77
N ALA A 49 14.41 6.08 -17.01
CA ALA A 49 14.72 4.64 -17.03
C ALA A 49 13.59 3.79 -16.40
N LEU A 50 12.85 4.34 -15.45
CA LEU A 50 11.69 3.68 -14.86
C LEU A 50 10.44 3.79 -15.75
N SER A 51 10.30 4.84 -16.54
CA SER A 51 9.18 4.98 -17.49
C SER A 51 9.32 4.07 -18.72
N THR A 52 10.53 3.57 -18.98
CA THR A 52 10.82 2.54 -19.98
C THR A 52 10.65 1.11 -19.44
N ALA A 53 10.11 0.94 -18.24
CA ALA A 53 9.73 -0.37 -17.67
C ALA A 53 8.55 -1.06 -18.39
N LYS A 54 8.35 -0.76 -19.68
CA LYS A 54 7.43 -1.51 -20.52
C LYS A 54 7.95 -2.96 -20.61
N GLU A 55 7.03 -3.89 -20.49
CA GLU A 55 7.28 -5.32 -20.63
C GLU A 55 7.90 -5.60 -22.02
N TYR A 56 9.06 -6.25 -22.00
CA TYR A 56 9.80 -6.68 -23.15
C TYR A 56 9.31 -8.06 -23.58
N ASN A 57 8.60 -8.07 -24.69
CA ASN A 57 8.04 -9.27 -25.31
C ASN A 57 8.88 -9.77 -26.50
N GLY A 58 10.14 -9.31 -26.61
CA GLY A 58 11.05 -9.72 -27.68
C GLY A 58 11.72 -11.07 -27.41
N PRO A 59 12.52 -11.58 -28.36
CA PRO A 59 13.25 -12.83 -28.19
C PRO A 59 14.18 -12.78 -26.97
N GLN A 60 14.14 -13.83 -26.14
CA GLN A 60 15.05 -13.99 -25.00
C GLN A 60 16.42 -14.49 -25.48
N THR A 61 17.10 -13.66 -26.26
CA THR A 61 18.46 -13.90 -26.76
C THR A 61 19.37 -12.78 -26.31
N VAL A 62 20.65 -13.08 -26.08
CA VAL A 62 21.65 -12.08 -25.66
C VAL A 62 21.66 -10.87 -26.58
N GLN A 63 21.69 -11.10 -27.90
CA GLN A 63 21.72 -10.04 -28.89
C GLN A 63 20.49 -9.12 -28.79
N ALA A 64 19.30 -9.71 -28.71
CA ALA A 64 18.06 -8.93 -28.67
C ALA A 64 17.89 -8.15 -27.36
N LEU A 65 18.34 -8.71 -26.23
CA LEU A 65 18.35 -8.01 -24.93
C LEU A 65 19.36 -6.86 -24.90
N MET A 66 20.58 -7.09 -25.41
CA MET A 66 21.60 -6.06 -25.53
C MET A 66 21.14 -4.92 -26.45
N GLU A 67 20.60 -5.24 -27.63
CA GLU A 67 20.06 -4.23 -28.56
C GLU A 67 18.92 -3.41 -27.92
N ALA A 68 18.04 -4.06 -27.15
CA ALA A 68 16.92 -3.39 -26.50
C ALA A 68 17.35 -2.47 -25.34
N PHE A 69 18.38 -2.85 -24.57
CA PHE A 69 18.64 -2.25 -23.27
C PHE A 69 20.02 -1.62 -23.10
N ASP A 70 21.03 -1.95 -23.90
CA ASP A 70 22.41 -1.48 -23.69
C ASP A 70 22.53 0.03 -23.79
N GLU A 71 21.84 0.67 -24.74
CA GLU A 71 21.92 2.12 -24.90
C GLU A 71 21.42 2.83 -23.63
N ILE A 72 20.27 2.37 -23.10
CA ILE A 72 19.67 2.92 -21.89
C ILE A 72 20.53 2.58 -20.68
N TYR A 73 21.07 1.36 -20.61
CA TYR A 73 21.93 0.92 -19.52
C TYR A 73 23.22 1.75 -19.47
N ASN A 74 23.97 1.82 -20.56
CA ASN A 74 25.24 2.55 -20.63
C ASN A 74 25.06 4.03 -20.31
N ARG A 75 23.95 4.65 -20.77
CA ARG A 75 23.63 6.06 -20.47
C ARG A 75 23.39 6.29 -18.97
N ASN A 76 22.78 5.34 -18.26
CA ASN A 76 22.45 5.47 -16.84
C ASN A 76 23.53 4.92 -15.90
N HIS A 77 24.32 3.95 -16.34
CA HIS A 77 25.29 3.24 -15.52
C HIS A 77 26.43 4.14 -15.02
N LEU A 78 26.71 5.26 -15.70
CA LEU A 78 27.67 6.24 -15.22
C LEU A 78 27.36 6.77 -13.81
N LYS A 79 26.11 6.64 -13.33
CA LYS A 79 25.63 7.18 -12.05
C LYS A 79 25.40 6.14 -10.95
N THR A 80 25.83 4.89 -11.13
CA THR A 80 25.60 3.82 -10.14
C THR A 80 26.42 4.08 -8.87
N ALA A 81 25.79 3.84 -7.71
CA ALA A 81 26.43 3.94 -6.40
C ALA A 81 26.31 2.62 -5.63
N VAL A 82 27.43 2.02 -5.22
CA VAL A 82 27.42 0.87 -4.30
C VAL A 82 27.50 1.40 -2.88
N ILE A 83 26.55 1.03 -2.01
CA ILE A 83 26.55 1.44 -0.60
C ILE A 83 26.79 0.22 0.28
N ILE A 84 27.96 0.18 0.93
CA ILE A 84 28.28 -0.88 1.88
C ILE A 84 27.93 -0.39 3.28
N TYR A 85 27.12 -1.16 4.00
CA TYR A 85 26.75 -0.90 5.39
C TYR A 85 27.47 -1.88 6.32
N ARG A 86 28.20 -1.33 7.30
CA ARG A 86 28.69 -2.10 8.44
C ARG A 86 27.97 -1.67 9.70
N LYS A 87 27.27 -2.61 10.33
CA LYS A 87 26.71 -2.49 11.68
C LYS A 87 27.84 -2.81 12.65
N THR A 88 28.22 -1.84 13.47
CA THR A 88 29.17 -2.06 14.57
C THR A 88 28.41 -2.48 15.83
N ASP A 89 29.10 -3.10 16.78
CA ASP A 89 28.53 -3.57 18.06
C ASP A 89 27.85 -2.45 18.88
N GLY A 90 28.19 -1.18 18.59
CA GLY A 90 27.53 0.00 19.15
C GLY A 90 26.28 0.48 18.40
N GLY A 91 25.72 -0.32 17.48
CA GLY A 91 24.55 0.02 16.68
C GLY A 91 24.77 1.11 15.62
N THR A 92 26.02 1.55 15.41
CA THR A 92 26.33 2.56 14.39
C THR A 92 26.44 1.90 13.04
N ILE A 93 25.64 2.38 12.09
CA ILE A 93 25.70 1.97 10.69
C ILE A 93 26.66 2.92 9.98
N THR A 94 27.81 2.40 9.54
CA THR A 94 28.68 3.16 8.64
C THR A 94 28.27 2.85 7.21
N ALA A 95 27.83 3.87 6.48
CA ALA A 95 27.51 3.78 5.06
C ALA A 95 28.67 4.36 4.25
N SER A 96 29.27 3.55 3.40
CA SER A 96 30.24 4.05 2.41
C SER A 96 29.57 4.05 1.04
N ILE A 97 29.33 5.24 0.49
CA ILE A 97 28.77 5.42 -0.86
C ILE A 97 29.93 5.46 -1.85
N LEU A 98 29.91 4.60 -2.85
CA LEU A 98 30.90 4.54 -3.92
C LEU A 98 30.22 4.80 -5.24
N THR A 99 30.38 6.00 -5.81
CA THR A 99 29.84 6.33 -7.14
C THR A 99 30.90 6.16 -8.22
N THR A 100 30.50 5.65 -9.39
CA THR A 100 31.37 5.59 -10.59
C THR A 100 31.60 6.96 -11.24
N SER A 101 30.74 7.94 -10.95
CA SER A 101 30.93 9.35 -11.34
C SER A 101 31.12 10.22 -10.10
N GLU A 102 31.97 11.24 -10.20
CA GLU A 102 32.34 12.21 -9.17
C GLU A 102 31.15 12.99 -8.59
N VAL A 103 30.35 12.36 -7.72
CA VAL A 103 29.39 13.05 -6.86
C VAL A 103 29.63 12.56 -5.44
N ASN A 104 30.55 13.24 -4.75
CA ASN A 104 30.82 13.05 -3.34
C ASN A 104 29.59 13.50 -2.53
N LEU A 105 28.72 12.56 -2.17
CA LEU A 105 27.71 12.76 -1.13
C LEU A 105 28.08 11.86 0.05
N SER A 106 28.65 12.45 1.10
CA SER A 106 28.78 11.77 2.39
C SER A 106 27.61 12.18 3.29
N HIS A 107 26.84 11.21 3.76
CA HIS A 107 25.80 11.44 4.77
C HIS A 107 26.21 10.74 6.06
N LYS A 108 26.28 11.49 7.16
CA LYS A 108 26.48 10.94 8.50
C LYS A 108 25.10 10.82 9.17
N ILE A 109 24.70 9.58 9.46
CA ILE A 109 23.47 9.27 10.21
C ILE A 109 23.90 8.99 11.65
N ASP A 110 23.34 9.73 12.61
CA ASP A 110 23.63 9.48 14.04
C ASP A 110 22.85 8.26 14.57
N SER A 111 23.18 7.82 15.78
CA SER A 111 22.53 6.68 16.45
C SER A 111 21.03 6.90 16.73
N ALA A 112 20.52 8.11 16.53
CA ALA A 112 19.09 8.44 16.62
C ALA A 112 18.40 8.50 15.24
N GLY A 113 19.10 8.13 14.15
CA GLY A 113 18.56 8.11 12.79
C GLY A 113 18.47 9.49 12.13
N ARG A 114 19.05 10.55 12.71
CA ARG A 114 19.00 11.89 12.13
C ARG A 114 20.02 12.04 11.02
N LYS A 115 19.55 12.45 9.84
CA LYS A 115 20.41 12.82 8.70
C LYS A 115 20.99 14.21 8.94
N ARG A 116 22.31 14.33 9.11
CA ARG A 116 22.99 15.63 8.97
C ARG A 116 23.38 15.85 7.51
N HIS A 117 22.88 16.93 6.91
CA HIS A 117 23.43 17.42 5.65
C HIS A 117 24.83 17.98 5.93
N VAL A 118 25.85 17.33 5.39
CA VAL A 118 27.15 17.98 5.20
C VAL A 118 26.96 18.91 4.00
N SER A 119 27.26 20.20 4.17
CA SER A 119 27.15 21.21 3.13
C SER A 119 27.95 20.82 1.90
N GLN A 120 27.52 21.31 0.73
CA GLN A 120 28.20 21.14 -0.55
C GLN A 120 29.68 21.50 -0.40
N PHE A 121 30.57 20.59 -0.79
CA PHE A 121 32.00 20.87 -0.88
C PHE A 121 32.22 22.00 -1.90
N THR A 122 33.12 22.94 -1.61
CA THR A 122 33.51 23.95 -2.60
C THR A 122 34.32 23.30 -3.73
N ASN A 123 34.37 23.93 -4.91
CA ASN A 123 35.19 23.44 -6.02
C ASN A 123 36.67 23.32 -5.62
N GLU A 124 37.16 24.18 -4.73
CA GLU A 124 38.52 24.11 -4.18
C GLU A 124 38.72 22.91 -3.24
N GLU A 125 37.71 22.54 -2.46
CA GLU A 125 37.76 21.31 -1.65
C GLU A 125 37.70 20.05 -2.51
N ILE A 126 36.98 20.10 -3.64
CA ILE A 126 36.94 19.03 -4.64
C ILE A 126 38.32 18.89 -5.31
N ASP A 127 38.92 19.99 -5.77
CA ASP A 127 40.24 20.00 -6.40
C ASP A 127 41.35 19.56 -5.43
N ALA A 128 41.26 19.96 -4.16
CA ALA A 128 42.17 19.51 -3.11
C ALA A 128 42.03 18.01 -2.84
N GLN A 129 40.82 17.45 -2.90
CA GLN A 129 40.60 16.00 -2.81
C GLN A 129 41.11 15.29 -4.06
N HIS A 130 40.96 15.87 -5.26
CA HIS A 130 41.52 15.32 -6.50
C HIS A 130 43.03 15.25 -6.48
N GLN A 131 43.73 16.29 -6.01
CA GLN A 131 45.17 16.25 -5.84
C GLN A 131 45.60 15.22 -4.78
N ARG A 132 44.81 15.05 -3.72
CA ARG A 132 45.06 14.03 -2.68
C ARG A 132 44.84 12.61 -3.19
N ILE A 133 43.82 12.39 -4.02
CA ILE A 133 43.54 11.11 -4.68
C ILE A 133 44.60 10.79 -5.73
N GLY A 134 45.04 11.77 -6.52
CA GLY A 134 46.15 11.64 -7.47
C GLY A 134 47.46 11.29 -6.78
N TRP A 135 47.77 11.97 -5.67
CA TRP A 135 48.94 11.69 -4.83
C TRP A 135 48.88 10.30 -4.18
N LEU A 136 47.70 9.85 -3.72
CA LEU A 136 47.48 8.51 -3.17
C LEU A 136 47.60 7.41 -4.24
N LYS A 137 47.08 7.62 -5.46
CA LYS A 137 47.26 6.69 -6.59
C LYS A 137 48.74 6.50 -6.94
N MET A 138 49.53 7.58 -6.89
CA MET A 138 50.96 7.54 -7.21
C MET A 138 51.78 6.74 -6.18
N ARG A 139 51.46 6.83 -4.88
CA ARG A 139 52.13 6.05 -3.81
C ARG A 139 51.70 4.58 -3.73
N LEU A 140 50.58 4.20 -4.33
CA LEU A 140 50.04 2.83 -4.25
C LEU A 140 50.55 1.90 -5.36
N ASN A 141 51.08 2.44 -6.47
CA ASN A 141 51.76 1.65 -7.51
C ASN A 141 53.11 1.05 -7.05
N GLU A 142 53.58 1.36 -5.83
CA GLU A 142 54.84 0.85 -5.27
C GLU A 142 54.66 -0.35 -4.31
N GLY A 143 53.53 -1.07 -4.37
CA GLY A 143 53.41 -2.40 -3.74
C GLY A 143 53.09 -2.41 -2.25
N ALA A 144 52.13 -1.60 -1.79
CA ALA A 144 51.70 -1.60 -0.39
C ALA A 144 50.61 -2.64 -0.11
N SER A 145 50.94 -3.66 0.68
CA SER A 145 49.98 -4.55 1.35
C SER A 145 49.16 -3.79 2.40
N ILE A 146 47.83 -3.90 2.34
CA ILE A 146 46.89 -3.25 3.26
C ILE A 146 47.02 -3.89 4.65
N LYS A 147 47.69 -3.21 5.59
CA LYS A 147 47.58 -3.50 7.03
C LYS A 147 46.42 -2.71 7.61
N LEU A 148 45.43 -3.43 8.15
CA LEU A 148 44.35 -2.87 8.96
C LEU A 148 44.96 -2.32 10.27
N SER A 149 45.23 -1.01 10.36
CA SER A 149 45.53 -0.37 11.63
C SER A 149 44.24 -0.05 12.39
N GLY A 150 44.32 -0.03 13.72
CA GLY A 150 43.20 -0.04 14.69
C GLY A 150 42.20 1.12 14.65
N GLU A 151 42.21 1.95 13.62
CA GLU A 151 41.15 2.91 13.31
C GLU A 151 40.64 2.62 11.90
N GLY A 152 39.82 1.58 11.77
CA GLY A 152 39.44 0.91 10.51
C GLY A 152 38.73 1.79 9.48
N LYS A 153 39.47 2.65 8.78
CA LYS A 153 39.07 3.28 7.52
C LYS A 153 39.58 2.43 6.36
N VAL A 154 38.70 1.63 5.76
CA VAL A 154 38.97 0.95 4.50
C VAL A 154 38.89 2.00 3.39
N ASN A 155 39.98 2.25 2.68
CA ASN A 155 40.00 3.17 1.54
C ASN A 155 39.42 2.42 0.33
N LEU A 156 38.10 2.53 0.16
CA LEU A 156 37.32 1.81 -0.86
C LEU A 156 37.47 2.39 -2.29
N SER A 157 38.18 3.51 -2.45
CA SER A 157 38.35 4.20 -3.74
C SER A 157 39.13 3.41 -4.81
N HIS A 158 39.77 2.30 -4.43
CA HIS A 158 40.58 1.47 -5.32
C HIS A 158 39.85 0.22 -5.85
N ILE A 159 38.58 -0.01 -5.48
CA ILE A 159 37.96 -1.34 -5.63
C ILE A 159 36.91 -1.41 -6.76
N ILE A 160 36.53 -0.27 -7.35
CA ILE A 160 35.56 -0.29 -8.45
C ILE A 160 36.31 -0.19 -9.76
N ASP A 161 36.51 -1.34 -10.41
CA ASP A 161 36.93 -1.38 -11.80
C ASP A 161 35.94 -0.63 -12.68
N SER A 162 36.46 0.03 -13.71
CA SER A 162 35.61 0.63 -14.74
C SER A 162 34.70 -0.45 -15.34
N VAL A 163 33.61 -0.02 -15.99
CA VAL A 163 32.72 -0.94 -16.74
C VAL A 163 33.54 -1.80 -17.70
N ASP A 164 34.56 -1.23 -18.34
CA ASP A 164 35.48 -1.94 -19.23
C ASP A 164 36.29 -3.02 -18.48
N GLY A 165 36.74 -2.75 -17.26
CA GLY A 165 37.44 -3.74 -16.43
C GLY A 165 36.53 -4.90 -16.00
N ILE A 166 35.25 -4.63 -15.75
CA ILE A 166 34.27 -5.68 -15.48
C ILE A 166 33.93 -6.45 -16.75
N ASP A 167 33.70 -5.76 -17.87
CA ASP A 167 33.40 -6.37 -19.17
C ASP A 167 34.56 -7.26 -19.67
N ALA A 168 35.81 -6.92 -19.35
CA ALA A 168 36.97 -7.76 -19.66
C ALA A 168 36.98 -9.10 -18.89
N ARG A 169 36.56 -9.10 -17.62
CA ARG A 169 36.54 -10.32 -16.77
C ARG A 169 35.24 -11.12 -16.89
N TYR A 170 34.14 -10.41 -17.10
CA TYR A 170 32.78 -10.94 -17.21
C TYR A 170 32.09 -10.26 -18.40
N PRO A 171 32.38 -10.71 -19.63
CA PRO A 171 31.77 -10.16 -20.82
C PRO A 171 30.25 -10.16 -20.69
N ARG A 172 29.64 -9.00 -20.98
CA ARG A 172 28.19 -8.79 -20.83
C ARG A 172 27.38 -9.87 -21.53
N ALA A 173 27.76 -10.17 -22.77
CA ALA A 173 27.12 -11.21 -23.56
C ALA A 173 27.18 -12.59 -22.89
N ALA A 174 28.34 -12.98 -22.36
CA ALA A 174 28.53 -14.26 -21.68
C ALA A 174 27.73 -14.33 -20.37
N TRP A 175 27.67 -13.22 -19.62
CA TRP A 175 26.86 -13.13 -18.40
C TRP A 175 25.36 -13.27 -18.70
N LEU A 176 24.86 -12.56 -19.71
CA LEU A 176 23.46 -12.69 -20.12
C LEU A 176 23.15 -14.09 -20.63
N GLN A 177 24.04 -14.70 -21.40
CA GLN A 177 23.88 -16.08 -21.85
C GLN A 177 23.76 -17.04 -20.67
N LEU A 178 24.64 -16.89 -19.67
CA LEU A 178 24.60 -17.70 -18.45
C LEU A 178 23.25 -17.61 -17.74
N LEU A 179 22.66 -16.41 -17.61
CA LEU A 179 21.35 -16.24 -16.98
C LEU A 179 20.24 -16.94 -17.79
N LEU A 180 20.25 -16.76 -19.11
CA LEU A 180 19.27 -17.37 -20.02
C LEU A 180 19.36 -18.90 -20.01
N ASP A 181 20.58 -19.45 -19.98
CA ASP A 181 20.82 -20.90 -19.91
C ASP A 181 20.28 -21.51 -18.60
N ASN A 182 20.20 -20.70 -17.52
CA ASN A 182 19.59 -21.08 -16.25
C ASN A 182 18.09 -20.72 -16.17
N GLY A 183 17.44 -20.42 -17.29
CA GLY A 183 16.00 -20.16 -17.35
C GLY A 183 15.55 -18.84 -16.75
N ILE A 184 16.47 -17.92 -16.46
CA ILE A 184 16.15 -16.57 -15.98
C ILE A 184 15.73 -15.74 -17.20
N THR A 185 14.46 -15.34 -17.24
CA THR A 185 13.93 -14.43 -18.27
C THR A 185 14.07 -12.98 -17.83
N ILE A 186 14.32 -12.08 -18.79
CA ILE A 186 14.46 -10.65 -18.55
C ILE A 186 13.30 -9.95 -19.26
N GLU A 187 12.34 -9.51 -18.47
CA GLU A 187 11.04 -9.00 -18.93
C GLU A 187 11.01 -7.48 -19.02
N ASN A 188 12.00 -6.77 -18.49
CA ASN A 188 12.05 -5.31 -18.55
C ASN A 188 13.47 -4.77 -18.29
N PHE A 189 13.66 -3.48 -18.54
CA PHE A 189 14.93 -2.79 -18.31
C PHE A 189 15.39 -2.84 -16.84
N GLY A 190 14.45 -2.83 -15.89
CA GLY A 190 14.76 -2.89 -14.46
C GLY A 190 15.46 -4.20 -14.08
N GLU A 191 14.92 -5.33 -14.56
CA GLU A 191 15.54 -6.64 -14.41
C GLU A 191 16.89 -6.72 -15.12
N TYR A 192 16.96 -6.25 -16.37
CA TYR A 192 18.21 -6.20 -17.13
C TYR A 192 19.32 -5.48 -16.36
N ALA A 193 19.03 -4.26 -15.89
CA ALA A 193 19.97 -3.46 -15.12
C ALA A 193 20.33 -4.12 -13.78
N SER A 194 19.35 -4.73 -13.10
CA SER A 194 19.57 -5.45 -11.84
C SER A 194 20.52 -6.64 -12.03
N TYR A 195 20.34 -7.44 -13.08
CA TYR A 195 21.20 -8.58 -13.36
C TYR A 195 22.62 -8.17 -13.77
N LEU A 196 22.79 -7.09 -14.54
CA LEU A 196 24.12 -6.55 -14.81
C LEU A 196 24.79 -5.96 -13.56
N SER A 197 24.00 -5.46 -12.61
CA SER A 197 24.49 -5.04 -11.30
C SER A 197 24.97 -6.25 -10.47
N LYS A 198 24.24 -7.39 -10.48
CA LYS A 198 24.69 -8.64 -9.86
C LYS A 198 26.03 -9.14 -10.42
N ARG A 199 26.29 -8.93 -11.71
CA ARG A 199 27.61 -9.19 -12.33
C ARG A 199 28.73 -8.39 -11.67
N HIS A 200 28.47 -7.12 -11.33
CA HIS A 200 29.45 -6.25 -10.68
C HIS A 200 29.71 -6.72 -9.26
N THR A 201 28.65 -7.09 -8.53
CA THR A 201 28.75 -7.73 -7.22
C THR A 201 29.59 -9.01 -7.29
N LEU A 202 29.39 -9.86 -8.30
CA LEU A 202 30.18 -11.08 -8.48
C LEU A 202 31.66 -10.75 -8.75
N ALA A 203 31.96 -9.78 -9.63
CA ALA A 203 33.34 -9.34 -9.86
C ALA A 203 34.01 -8.85 -8.58
N PHE A 204 33.31 -8.02 -7.81
CA PHE A 204 33.77 -7.54 -6.51
C PHE A 204 34.05 -8.70 -5.53
N LEU A 205 33.19 -9.71 -5.47
CA LEU A 205 33.39 -10.89 -4.60
C LEU A 205 34.59 -11.76 -5.03
N LYS A 206 34.92 -11.79 -6.33
CA LYS A 206 36.12 -12.48 -6.83
C LYS A 206 37.40 -11.83 -6.34
N ASP A 207 37.44 -10.51 -6.39
CA ASP A 207 38.63 -9.73 -6.01
C ASP A 207 38.81 -9.63 -4.49
N ASN A 208 37.76 -9.97 -3.72
CA ASN A 208 37.72 -9.88 -2.26
C ASN A 208 37.40 -11.25 -1.63
N PRO A 209 38.35 -12.21 -1.63
CA PRO A 209 38.08 -13.59 -1.23
C PRO A 209 37.64 -13.75 0.22
N ASN A 210 38.06 -12.84 1.10
CA ASN A 210 37.63 -12.78 2.51
C ASN A 210 36.12 -12.53 2.67
N LEU A 211 35.48 -11.89 1.67
CA LEU A 211 34.04 -11.62 1.69
C LEU A 211 33.19 -12.85 1.33
N ARG A 212 33.79 -13.86 0.69
CA ARG A 212 33.11 -15.13 0.40
C ARG A 212 32.89 -15.95 1.68
N ASN A 213 33.75 -15.77 2.68
CA ASN A 213 33.72 -16.53 3.94
C ASN A 213 32.69 -16.00 4.95
N VAL A 214 32.16 -14.79 4.75
CA VAL A 214 31.23 -14.15 5.70
C VAL A 214 29.76 -14.42 5.39
N ARG A 215 29.45 -15.42 4.56
CA ARG A 215 28.07 -15.79 4.14
C ARG A 215 27.27 -14.57 3.67
N ILE A 216 27.93 -13.66 2.96
CA ILE A 216 27.26 -12.53 2.31
C ILE A 216 26.28 -13.12 1.29
N LEU A 217 25.02 -12.64 1.31
CA LEU A 217 23.90 -13.12 0.47
C LEU A 217 23.38 -14.53 0.79
N ASP A 218 23.62 -15.04 2.01
CA ASP A 218 23.23 -16.39 2.45
C ASP A 218 23.86 -17.53 1.62
N ILE A 219 24.89 -17.22 0.84
CA ILE A 219 25.65 -18.21 0.07
C ILE A 219 26.63 -18.92 1.03
N PRO A 220 26.68 -20.27 1.05
CA PRO A 220 27.67 -21.00 1.83
C PRO A 220 29.10 -20.60 1.47
N PRO A 221 30.04 -20.55 2.43
CA PRO A 221 31.45 -20.36 2.12
C PRO A 221 31.93 -21.47 1.18
N ALA A 222 32.81 -21.14 0.25
CA ALA A 222 33.42 -22.09 -0.67
C ALA A 222 34.91 -21.78 -0.81
N ASP A 223 35.71 -22.85 -0.85
CA ASP A 223 37.18 -22.75 -0.89
C ASP A 223 37.69 -22.27 -2.25
N ASP A 224 36.96 -22.59 -3.33
CA ASP A 224 37.29 -22.20 -4.69
C ASP A 224 36.27 -21.24 -5.31
N TRP A 225 36.72 -20.49 -6.32
CA TRP A 225 35.89 -19.50 -7.00
C TRP A 225 34.76 -20.12 -7.84
N ALA A 226 34.99 -21.27 -8.46
CA ALA A 226 34.00 -21.87 -9.35
C ALA A 226 32.77 -22.37 -8.58
N THR A 227 32.99 -23.03 -7.43
CA THR A 227 31.93 -23.46 -6.52
C THR A 227 31.14 -22.26 -5.97
N TYR A 228 31.84 -21.18 -5.57
CA TYR A 228 31.17 -19.97 -5.09
C TYR A 228 30.32 -19.31 -6.19
N GLN A 229 30.87 -19.21 -7.41
CA GLN A 229 30.18 -18.64 -8.55
C GLN A 229 28.92 -19.45 -8.91
N ALA A 230 28.99 -20.78 -8.91
CA ALA A 230 27.83 -21.64 -9.13
C ALA A 230 26.73 -21.38 -8.07
N ALA A 231 27.10 -21.41 -6.79
CA ALA A 231 26.16 -21.15 -5.69
C ALA A 231 25.55 -19.74 -5.75
N TYR A 232 26.29 -18.75 -6.27
CA TYR A 232 25.78 -17.41 -6.51
C TYR A 232 24.70 -17.39 -7.61
N ILE A 233 24.92 -18.10 -8.71
CA ILE A 233 23.93 -18.19 -9.80
C ILE A 233 22.69 -18.95 -9.34
N ASP A 234 22.85 -20.07 -8.64
CA ASP A 234 21.72 -20.83 -8.06
C ASP A 234 20.86 -19.95 -7.13
N LYS A 235 21.52 -19.09 -6.34
CA LYS A 235 20.85 -18.11 -5.48
C LYS A 235 20.04 -17.09 -6.30
N LEU A 236 20.58 -16.59 -7.42
CA LEU A 236 19.86 -15.68 -8.31
C LEU A 236 18.63 -16.36 -8.94
N GLU A 237 18.75 -17.61 -9.37
CA GLU A 237 17.63 -18.39 -9.91
C GLU A 237 16.53 -18.58 -8.86
N MET A 238 16.90 -18.97 -7.64
CA MET A 238 15.96 -19.15 -6.53
C MET A 238 15.24 -17.83 -6.18
N ASP A 239 15.97 -16.72 -6.12
CA ASP A 239 15.39 -15.41 -5.84
C ASP A 239 14.46 -14.95 -6.96
N TYR A 240 14.82 -15.22 -8.22
CA TYR A 240 13.96 -14.97 -9.36
C TYR A 240 12.65 -15.76 -9.29
N ALA A 241 12.73 -17.08 -9.04
CA ALA A 241 11.56 -17.93 -8.89
C ALA A 241 10.64 -17.47 -7.75
N LYS A 242 11.24 -17.03 -6.63
CA LYS A 242 10.50 -16.46 -5.49
C LYS A 242 9.80 -15.15 -5.87
N MET A 243 10.48 -14.24 -6.55
CA MET A 243 9.90 -12.98 -7.02
C MET A 243 8.76 -13.21 -8.00
N ARG A 244 8.91 -14.14 -8.96
CA ARG A 244 7.86 -14.50 -9.91
C ARG A 244 6.61 -15.01 -9.20
N LYS A 245 6.77 -15.90 -8.22
CA LYS A 245 5.65 -16.40 -7.40
C LYS A 245 4.95 -15.27 -6.64
N VAL A 246 5.70 -14.31 -6.12
CA VAL A 246 5.13 -13.12 -5.46
C VAL A 246 4.37 -12.25 -6.48
N ALA A 247 4.93 -12.02 -7.66
CA ALA A 247 4.28 -11.25 -8.73
C ALA A 247 2.96 -11.90 -9.17
N GLU A 248 2.93 -13.22 -9.37
CA GLU A 248 1.71 -13.97 -9.66
C GLU A 248 0.65 -13.82 -8.55
N GLN A 249 1.07 -13.88 -7.28
CA GLN A 249 0.16 -13.66 -6.14
C GLN A 249 -0.39 -12.23 -6.09
N VAL A 250 0.43 -11.23 -6.45
CA VAL A 250 0.02 -9.83 -6.53
C VAL A 250 -1.02 -9.64 -7.63
N GLU A 251 -0.82 -10.21 -8.83
CA GLU A 251 -1.79 -10.08 -9.91
C GLU A 251 -3.12 -10.78 -9.58
N GLN A 252 -3.05 -11.99 -8.99
CA GLN A 252 -4.26 -12.66 -8.47
C GLN A 252 -4.98 -11.84 -7.39
N SER A 253 -4.23 -11.13 -6.54
CA SER A 253 -4.80 -10.28 -5.50
C SER A 253 -5.46 -9.04 -6.09
N LYS A 254 -4.86 -8.45 -7.12
CA LYS A 254 -5.41 -7.32 -7.87
C LYS A 254 -6.73 -7.67 -8.55
N GLU A 255 -6.84 -8.85 -9.17
CA GLU A 255 -8.12 -9.32 -9.71
C GLU A 255 -9.20 -9.46 -8.62
N LYS A 256 -8.84 -10.01 -7.45
CA LYS A 256 -9.78 -10.12 -6.31
C LYS A 256 -10.24 -8.75 -5.82
N VAL A 257 -9.36 -7.76 -5.79
CA VAL A 257 -9.69 -6.37 -5.43
C VAL A 257 -10.67 -5.78 -6.43
N GLU A 258 -10.45 -5.92 -7.73
CA GLU A 258 -11.37 -5.42 -8.75
C GLU A 258 -12.74 -6.09 -8.67
N ARG A 259 -12.81 -7.41 -8.43
CA ARG A 259 -14.09 -8.11 -8.18
C ARG A 259 -14.80 -7.58 -6.94
N ALA A 260 -14.07 -7.36 -5.84
CA ALA A 260 -14.63 -6.81 -4.62
C ALA A 260 -15.18 -5.38 -4.82
N LYS A 261 -14.50 -4.57 -5.64
CA LYS A 261 -14.94 -3.21 -6.01
C LYS A 261 -16.27 -3.23 -6.78
N VAL A 262 -16.41 -4.13 -7.77
CA VAL A 262 -17.68 -4.30 -8.51
C VAL A 262 -18.82 -4.73 -7.57
N LEU A 263 -18.57 -5.67 -6.66
CA LEU A 263 -19.56 -6.11 -5.68
C LEU A 263 -19.95 -4.98 -4.71
N ALA A 264 -19.00 -4.14 -4.29
CA ALA A 264 -19.28 -3.00 -3.44
C ALA A 264 -20.19 -1.97 -4.14
N GLU A 265 -19.95 -1.69 -5.43
CA GLU A 265 -20.83 -0.81 -6.22
C GLU A 265 -22.23 -1.41 -6.39
N GLN A 266 -22.36 -2.72 -6.65
CA GLN A 266 -23.66 -3.39 -6.70
C GLN A 266 -24.41 -3.29 -5.35
N ALA A 267 -23.71 -3.50 -4.24
CA ALA A 267 -24.30 -3.38 -2.90
C ALA A 267 -24.77 -1.95 -2.61
N LYS A 268 -24.05 -0.93 -3.10
CA LYS A 268 -24.43 0.48 -3.00
C LYS A 268 -25.71 0.77 -3.79
N VAL A 269 -25.83 0.28 -5.03
CA VAL A 269 -27.06 0.41 -5.83
C VAL A 269 -28.25 -0.23 -5.14
N LEU A 270 -28.07 -1.45 -4.59
CA LEU A 270 -29.14 -2.14 -3.84
C LEU A 270 -29.54 -1.37 -2.57
N ALA A 271 -28.59 -0.73 -1.88
CA ALA A 271 -28.87 0.09 -0.71
C ALA A 271 -29.70 1.33 -1.06
N GLU A 272 -29.38 2.02 -2.16
CA GLU A 272 -30.18 3.15 -2.65
C GLU A 272 -31.59 2.72 -3.07
N GLN A 273 -31.74 1.61 -3.79
CA GLN A 273 -33.06 1.04 -4.11
C GLN A 273 -33.88 0.71 -2.85
N ALA A 274 -33.24 0.15 -1.82
CA ALA A 274 -33.91 -0.15 -0.56
C ALA A 274 -34.37 1.13 0.16
N LYS A 275 -33.58 2.21 0.09
CA LYS A 275 -33.92 3.52 0.63
C LYS A 275 -35.11 4.14 -0.11
N GLU A 276 -35.10 4.12 -1.44
CA GLU A 276 -36.24 4.60 -2.25
C GLU A 276 -37.54 3.84 -1.92
N ARG A 277 -37.47 2.52 -1.81
CA ARG A 277 -38.64 1.70 -1.40
C ARG A 277 -39.13 2.04 0.00
N ALA A 278 -38.23 2.32 0.94
CA ALA A 278 -38.60 2.73 2.29
C ALA A 278 -39.33 4.09 2.30
N GLU A 279 -38.87 5.06 1.49
CA GLU A 279 -39.55 6.35 1.34
C GLU A 279 -40.93 6.19 0.67
N GLN A 280 -41.05 5.36 -0.37
CA GLN A 280 -42.35 5.04 -0.98
C GLN A 280 -43.32 4.41 0.03
N ALA A 281 -42.85 3.46 0.84
CA ALA A 281 -43.65 2.83 1.89
C ALA A 281 -44.13 3.86 2.94
N LYS A 282 -43.27 4.81 3.32
CA LYS A 282 -43.62 5.90 4.23
C LYS A 282 -44.72 6.81 3.65
N VAL A 283 -44.62 7.18 2.37
CA VAL A 283 -45.66 7.97 1.68
C VAL A 283 -46.99 7.21 1.64
N LEU A 284 -46.96 5.90 1.35
CA LEU A 284 -48.17 5.06 1.34
C LEU A 284 -48.79 4.96 2.75
N ALA A 285 -47.98 4.81 3.79
CA ALA A 285 -48.45 4.77 5.17
C ALA A 285 -49.13 6.08 5.59
N GLU A 286 -48.56 7.24 5.25
CA GLU A 286 -49.19 8.54 5.51
C GLU A 286 -50.51 8.72 4.74
N ARG A 287 -50.57 8.28 3.47
CA ARG A 287 -51.84 8.26 2.72
C ARG A 287 -52.89 7.39 3.38
N ALA A 288 -52.52 6.18 3.82
CA ALA A 288 -53.44 5.27 4.50
C ALA A 288 -53.96 5.85 5.82
N LYS A 289 -53.07 6.47 6.60
CA LYS A 289 -53.42 7.17 7.85
C LYS A 289 -54.41 8.32 7.61
N ASN A 290 -54.15 9.15 6.60
CA ASN A 290 -55.05 10.25 6.24
C ASN A 290 -56.42 9.75 5.78
N LYS A 291 -56.46 8.68 4.98
CA LYS A 291 -57.71 8.04 4.55
C LYS A 291 -58.51 7.49 5.74
N LEU A 292 -57.84 6.84 6.69
CA LEU A 292 -58.48 6.34 7.92
C LEU A 292 -59.07 7.48 8.76
N ASN A 293 -58.32 8.58 8.92
CA ASN A 293 -58.79 9.75 9.66
C ASN A 293 -60.00 10.41 8.99
N SER A 294 -60.00 10.54 7.65
CA SER A 294 -61.14 11.04 6.89
C SER A 294 -62.37 10.14 7.06
N GLN A 295 -62.21 8.82 6.99
CA GLN A 295 -63.31 7.87 7.23
C GLN A 295 -63.87 7.98 8.66
N ARG A 296 -63.01 8.15 9.67
CA ARG A 296 -63.43 8.35 11.06
C ARG A 296 -64.25 9.63 11.21
N LEU A 297 -63.80 10.75 10.65
CA LEU A 297 -64.52 12.03 10.69
C LEU A 297 -65.89 11.93 10.01
N GLU A 298 -65.98 11.27 8.85
CA GLU A 298 -67.23 11.07 8.13
C GLU A 298 -68.23 10.23 8.95
N ASN A 299 -67.76 9.17 9.63
CA ASN A 299 -68.59 8.37 10.51
C ASN A 299 -69.13 9.19 11.71
N VAL A 300 -68.29 10.01 12.34
CA VAL A 300 -68.71 10.91 13.43
C VAL A 300 -69.74 11.92 12.94
N ARG A 301 -69.56 12.46 11.73
CA ARG A 301 -70.52 13.39 11.11
C ARG A 301 -71.89 12.75 10.90
N LYS A 302 -71.93 11.50 10.41
CA LYS A 302 -73.18 10.72 10.26
C LYS A 302 -73.87 10.46 11.60
N GLN A 303 -73.10 10.16 12.65
CA GLN A 303 -73.64 9.97 14.00
C GLN A 303 -74.25 11.27 14.55
N LEU A 304 -73.57 12.41 14.38
CA LEU A 304 -74.08 13.72 14.78
C LEU A 304 -75.36 14.11 14.05
N GLU A 305 -75.43 13.85 12.75
CA GLU A 305 -76.62 14.15 11.94
C GLU A 305 -77.83 13.31 12.39
N ASN A 306 -77.62 12.02 12.69
CA ASN A 306 -78.67 11.17 13.24
C ASN A 306 -79.14 11.64 14.62
N ALA A 307 -78.20 12.02 15.50
CA ALA A 307 -78.55 12.57 16.82
C ALA A 307 -79.34 13.88 16.71
N ARG A 308 -78.99 14.74 15.75
CA ARG A 308 -79.72 15.99 15.47
C ARG A 308 -81.16 15.71 15.06
N LYS A 309 -81.39 14.77 14.13
CA LYS A 309 -82.74 14.36 13.70
C LYS A 309 -83.58 13.80 14.86
N GLN A 310 -82.95 13.06 15.78
CA GLN A 310 -83.63 12.57 16.98
C GLN A 310 -84.07 13.72 17.90
N ILE A 311 -83.20 14.71 18.12
CA ILE A 311 -83.53 15.89 18.92
C ILE A 311 -84.68 16.67 18.27
N GLU A 312 -84.65 16.87 16.96
CA GLU A 312 -85.69 17.56 16.21
C GLU A 312 -87.05 16.85 16.32
N HIS A 313 -87.08 15.53 16.15
CA HIS A 313 -88.30 14.74 16.39
C HIS A 313 -88.79 14.89 17.83
N LEU A 314 -87.90 14.84 18.83
CA LEU A 314 -88.31 15.01 20.24
C LEU A 314 -88.92 16.39 20.49
N GLN A 315 -88.36 17.45 19.90
CA GLN A 315 -88.89 18.80 19.98
C GLN A 315 -90.27 18.89 19.33
N GLU A 316 -90.47 18.32 18.14
CA GLU A 316 -91.78 18.27 17.49
C GLU A 316 -92.81 17.52 18.34
N THR A 317 -92.44 16.38 18.93
CA THR A 317 -93.31 15.62 19.83
C THR A 317 -93.71 16.46 21.05
N LEU A 318 -92.76 17.21 21.61
CA LEU A 318 -92.98 18.04 22.79
C LEU A 318 -93.88 19.25 22.47
N GLU A 319 -93.75 19.84 21.29
CA GLU A 319 -94.66 20.88 20.80
C GLU A 319 -96.07 20.35 20.53
N ARG A 320 -96.20 19.13 19.98
CA ARG A 320 -97.51 18.47 19.86
C ARG A 320 -98.16 18.23 21.22
N LEU A 321 -97.38 17.77 22.21
CA LEU A 321 -97.83 17.60 23.58
C LEU A 321 -98.34 18.91 24.18
N LYS A 322 -97.58 20.00 24.06
CA LYS A 322 -98.02 21.33 24.54
C LYS A 322 -99.35 21.78 23.92
N LYS A 323 -99.56 21.53 22.62
CA LYS A 323 -100.81 21.87 21.92
C LYS A 323 -101.99 21.00 22.35
N SER A 324 -101.74 19.80 22.87
CA SER A 324 -102.79 18.85 23.27
C SER A 324 -103.19 18.97 24.74
N THR A 325 -102.51 19.80 25.53
CA THR A 325 -102.85 20.04 26.93
C THR A 325 -103.99 21.06 27.03
N PRO A 326 -105.17 20.70 27.56
CA PRO A 326 -106.23 21.68 27.84
C PRO A 326 -105.75 22.72 28.86
N PRO A 327 -106.28 23.96 28.83
CA PRO A 327 -105.85 25.02 29.73
C PRO A 327 -105.98 24.58 31.19
N PRO A 328 -105.01 24.93 32.05
CA PRO A 328 -104.98 24.47 33.42
C PRO A 328 -106.20 25.00 34.18
N GLN A 329 -107.02 24.08 34.68
CA GLN A 329 -107.92 24.40 35.78
C GLN A 329 -107.05 24.72 37.00
N SER A 330 -107.19 25.96 37.47
CA SER A 330 -106.55 26.54 38.65
C SER A 330 -106.46 25.55 39.83
N PRO A 331 -105.26 25.15 40.28
CA PRO A 331 -105.10 24.29 41.44
C PRO A 331 -105.21 25.11 42.72
N ASN A 332 -106.27 24.80 43.45
CA ASN A 332 -106.58 25.24 44.78
C ASN A 332 -105.40 24.97 45.76
N GLN A 333 -105.04 26.00 46.52
CA GLN A 333 -104.08 25.92 47.62
C GLN A 333 -104.57 24.93 48.67
N ASN A 334 -103.95 23.76 48.82
CA ASN A 334 -103.85 23.15 50.15
C ASN A 334 -102.89 21.95 50.26
N MET A 335 -102.33 21.85 51.47
CA MET A 335 -101.56 20.75 52.10
C MET A 335 -100.04 20.78 51.89
N LYS A 336 -99.25 21.23 52.89
CA LYS A 336 -98.85 20.60 54.17
C LYS A 336 -97.96 19.35 54.05
N LYS A 337 -96.70 19.54 54.49
CA LYS A 337 -95.82 18.66 55.29
C LYS A 337 -95.50 17.24 54.77
N LYS A 338 -94.21 16.98 54.50
CA LYS A 338 -93.29 16.23 55.41
C LYS A 338 -91.87 16.13 54.81
N PRO A 339 -90.81 16.15 55.62
CA PRO A 339 -89.47 15.77 55.20
C PRO A 339 -89.31 14.24 55.31
N SER A 340 -88.65 13.61 54.35
CA SER A 340 -88.17 12.23 54.47
C SER A 340 -86.73 12.13 53.96
N THR A 341 -85.83 12.19 54.92
CA THR A 341 -84.50 11.60 54.91
C THR A 341 -84.54 10.15 54.39
N ILE A 342 -83.67 9.80 53.42
CA ILE A 342 -83.17 8.43 53.22
C ILE A 342 -81.69 8.53 52.86
N GLN A 343 -80.85 7.97 53.74
CA GLN A 343 -79.47 7.50 53.51
C GLN A 343 -79.54 6.27 52.58
N ILE A 344 -78.61 6.04 51.66
CA ILE A 344 -77.19 5.69 51.83
C ILE A 344 -76.41 6.18 50.61
#